data_AF-A0A0N4VJE9-F1
#
_entry.id   AF-A0A0N4VJE9-F1
#
_cell.length_a   1.000
_cell.length_b   1.000
_cell.length_c   1.000
_cell.angle_alpha   90.00
_cell.angle_beta   90.00
_cell.angle_gamma   90.00
#
_symmetry.space_group_name_H-M   'P 1'
#
loop_
_entity.id
_entity.type
_entity.pdbx_description
1 polymer ?
#
loop_
_entity_poly.entity_id
_entity_poly.type
_entity_poly.pdbx_seq_one_letter_code
_entity_poly.pdbx_strand_id
1 'polypeptide(L)'
;MSTGCGDEGEHAVLLCCWLLAANIECYLILGTAFPEGGSKAAYVLAKFEQKFTLLNPSDGTVYSRDDPLCPLISVGTVITEENIFGNIQSYDHPSQVNFNFEVSAYFKMLLTVWCYRRNCWL
;
A
#
# COMPACT_ATOMS: atom_id res chain seq x y z
N MET A 1 22.36 21.79 2.67
CA MET A 1 22.51 20.38 2.27
C MET A 1 21.15 19.95 1.74
N SER A 2 21.09 19.52 0.49
CA SER A 2 19.85 19.15 -0.20
C SER A 2 19.19 17.97 0.51
N THR A 3 18.05 18.18 1.14
CA THR A 3 17.16 17.09 1.56
C THR A 3 16.53 16.49 0.31
N GLY A 4 17.33 15.71 -0.43
CA GLY A 4 16.83 14.75 -1.42
C GLY A 4 16.29 13.52 -0.70
N CYS A 5 15.41 13.73 0.27
CA CYS A 5 14.81 12.68 1.06
C CYS A 5 13.32 12.89 0.93
N GLY A 6 12.73 12.18 -0.05
CA GLY A 6 11.28 12.18 -0.17
C GLY A 6 10.67 11.61 1.10
N ASP A 7 9.45 12.04 1.40
CA ASP A 7 8.69 11.46 2.51
C ASP A 7 8.48 9.95 2.26
N GLU A 8 8.22 9.16 3.30
CA GLU A 8 8.01 7.70 3.15
C GLU A 8 6.92 7.38 2.11
N GLY A 9 5.91 8.26 2.00
CA GLY A 9 4.88 8.18 0.97
C GLY A 9 5.38 8.36 -0.47
N GLU A 10 6.37 9.21 -0.72
CA GLU A 10 6.90 9.44 -2.08
C GLU A 10 7.70 8.23 -2.57
N HIS A 11 8.51 7.64 -1.68
CA HIS A 11 9.22 6.39 -1.96
C HIS A 11 8.23 5.24 -2.24
N ALA A 12 7.14 5.16 -1.47
CA ALA A 12 6.09 4.17 -1.66
C ALA A 12 5.39 4.31 -3.02
N VAL A 13 5.05 5.55 -3.41
CA VAL A 13 4.44 5.85 -4.71
C VAL A 13 5.38 5.46 -5.85
N LEU A 14 6.66 5.82 -5.76
CA LEU A 14 7.65 5.51 -6.78
C LEU A 14 7.83 3.99 -6.96
N LEU A 15 7.93 3.24 -5.86
CA LEU A 15 8.01 1.77 -5.89
C LEU A 15 6.75 1.15 -6.50
N CYS A 16 5.57 1.65 -6.13
CA CYS A 16 4.29 1.22 -6.69
C CYS A 16 4.23 1.47 -8.20
N CYS A 17 4.58 2.67 -8.66
CA CYS A 17 4.63 3.00 -10.08
C CYS A 17 5.60 2.10 -10.86
N TRP A 18 6.76 1.78 -10.27
CA TRP A 18 7.74 0.89 -10.88
C TRP A 18 7.21 -0.55 -11.04
N LEU A 19 6.54 -1.08 -10.02
CA LEU A 19 5.91 -2.40 -10.06
C LEU A 19 4.76 -2.47 -11.08
N LEU A 20 3.91 -1.44 -11.14
CA LEU A 20 2.85 -1.34 -12.15
C LEU A 20 3.44 -1.30 -13.57
N ALA A 21 4.53 -0.53 -13.78
CA ALA A 21 5.24 -0.50 -15.05
C ALA A 21 5.84 -1.87 -15.44
N ALA A 22 6.19 -2.70 -14.45
CA ALA A 22 6.63 -4.08 -14.64
C ALA A 22 5.46 -5.09 -14.85
N ASN A 23 4.21 -4.62 -14.98
CA ASN A 23 2.99 -5.43 -15.03
C ASN A 23 2.77 -6.31 -13.77
N ILE A 24 3.23 -5.85 -12.60
CA ILE A 24 2.97 -6.51 -11.33
C ILE A 24 1.78 -5.83 -10.66
N GLU A 25 0.76 -6.60 -10.29
CA GLU A 25 -0.40 -6.09 -9.58
C GLU A 25 0.02 -5.64 -8.17
N CYS A 26 -0.03 -4.33 -7.92
CA CYS A 26 0.34 -3.76 -6.62
C CYS A 26 -0.58 -2.60 -6.21
N TYR A 27 -0.57 -2.34 -4.91
CA TYR A 27 -1.42 -1.34 -4.27
C TYR A 27 -0.61 -0.62 -3.21
N LEU A 28 -0.86 0.67 -3.05
CA LEU A 28 -0.23 1.48 -2.01
C LEU A 28 -1.07 1.41 -0.73
N ILE A 29 -0.45 1.11 0.40
CA ILE A 29 -1.07 1.03 1.72
C ILE A 29 -0.58 2.20 2.57
N LEU A 30 -1.52 2.90 3.19
CA LEU A 30 -1.27 3.93 4.20
C LEU A 30 -1.82 3.44 5.54
N GLY A 31 -1.00 3.57 6.56
CA GLY A 31 -1.29 3.02 7.87
C GLY A 31 -0.40 3.61 8.96
N THR A 32 -0.20 2.84 10.03
CA THR A 32 0.76 3.17 11.08
C THR A 32 1.67 1.99 11.35
N ALA A 33 2.93 2.28 11.70
CA ALA A 33 3.94 1.29 12.06
C ALA A 33 4.55 1.58 13.45
N PHE A 34 5.09 0.55 14.10
CA PHE A 34 5.72 0.60 15.43
C PHE A 34 7.24 0.33 15.31
N PRO A 35 8.15 1.15 15.89
CA PRO A 35 8.36 1.26 17.34
C PRO A 35 8.38 2.68 17.95
N GLU A 36 8.17 3.74 17.16
CA GLU A 36 8.36 5.12 17.64
C GLU A 36 7.10 5.99 17.55
N GLY A 37 5.95 5.48 18.01
CA GLY A 37 4.85 6.33 18.45
C GLY A 37 3.95 6.94 17.37
N GLY A 38 3.26 6.11 16.59
CA GLY A 38 2.13 6.57 15.77
C GLY A 38 2.51 7.27 14.46
N SER A 39 3.74 7.06 13.98
CA SER A 39 4.17 7.56 12.68
C SER A 39 3.32 6.97 11.55
N LYS A 40 2.84 7.85 10.68
CA LYS A 40 2.20 7.47 9.42
C LYS A 40 3.22 6.65 8.63
N ALA A 41 2.80 5.48 8.17
CA ALA A 41 3.64 4.58 7.42
C ALA A 41 3.02 4.33 6.04
N ALA A 42 3.86 4.20 5.03
CA ALA A 42 3.45 3.92 3.66
C ALA A 42 4.13 2.66 3.16
N TYR A 43 3.34 1.66 2.76
CA TYR A 43 3.80 0.34 2.32
C TYR A 43 3.26 0.06 0.93
N VAL A 44 3.92 -0.82 0.17
CA VAL A 44 3.40 -1.30 -1.10
C VAL A 44 3.01 -2.75 -0.97
N LEU A 45 1.75 -3.07 -1.24
CA LEU A 45 1.24 -4.43 -1.31
C LEU A 45 1.36 -4.92 -2.75
N ALA A 46 2.28 -5.85 -3.01
CA ALA A 46 2.36 -6.52 -4.30
C ALA A 46 1.70 -7.90 -4.22
N LYS A 47 1.07 -8.31 -5.31
CA LYS A 47 0.44 -9.62 -5.44
C LYS A 47 1.29 -10.51 -6.35
N PHE A 48 1.94 -11.49 -5.75
CA PHE A 48 2.76 -12.48 -6.45
C PHE A 48 2.10 -13.84 -6.34
N GLU A 49 1.80 -14.51 -7.46
CA GLU A 49 1.23 -15.87 -7.49
C GLU A 49 0.00 -16.05 -6.56
N GLN A 50 -0.90 -15.06 -6.51
CA GLN A 50 -2.08 -15.00 -5.63
C GLN A 50 -1.78 -14.81 -4.13
N LYS A 51 -0.53 -14.60 -3.74
CA LYS A 51 -0.12 -14.22 -2.39
C LYS A 51 0.12 -12.72 -2.32
N PHE A 52 -0.33 -12.10 -1.24
CA PHE A 52 -0.08 -10.70 -0.96
C PHE A 52 1.20 -10.55 -0.14
N THR A 53 2.06 -9.65 -0.58
CA THR A 53 3.36 -9.38 0.03
C THR A 53 3.50 -7.88 0.27
N LEU A 54 3.91 -7.51 1.48
CA LEU A 54 4.13 -6.13 1.88
C LEU A 54 5.59 -5.76 1.61
N LEU A 55 5.82 -4.64 0.95
CA LEU A 55 7.13 -4.07 0.71
C LEU A 55 7.25 -2.77 1.49
N ASN A 56 8.29 -2.67 2.31
CA ASN A 56 8.69 -1.43 2.98
C ASN A 56 9.51 -0.60 1.98
N PRO A 57 9.03 0.57 1.55
CA PRO A 57 9.73 1.42 0.58
C PRO A 57 10.92 2.16 1.18
N SER A 58 11.01 2.29 2.51
CA SER A 58 12.13 2.95 3.19
C SER A 58 13.39 2.10 3.19
N ASP A 59 13.25 0.80 3.47
CA ASP A 59 14.37 -0.12 3.62
C ASP A 59 14.45 -1.18 2.50
N GLY A 60 13.42 -1.29 1.67
CA GLY A 60 13.28 -2.33 0.65
C GLY A 60 12.94 -3.72 1.20
N THR A 61 12.64 -3.84 2.50
CA THR A 61 12.32 -5.12 3.14
C THR A 61 10.97 -5.64 2.67
N VAL A 62 10.89 -6.97 2.51
CA VAL A 62 9.71 -7.67 2.03
C VAL A 62 9.16 -8.53 3.15
N TYR A 63 7.89 -8.34 3.49
CA TYR A 63 7.18 -9.04 4.54
C TYR A 63 6.02 -9.84 3.97
N SER A 64 5.82 -11.03 4.51
CA SER A 64 4.57 -11.76 4.29
C SER A 64 3.45 -11.16 5.14
N ARG A 65 2.19 -11.38 4.74
CA ARG A 65 1.02 -10.91 5.50
C ARG A 65 1.01 -11.39 6.97
N ASP A 66 1.51 -12.59 7.22
CA ASP A 66 1.55 -13.22 8.54
C ASP A 66 2.94 -13.13 9.21
N ASP A 67 3.84 -12.30 8.66
CA ASP A 67 5.19 -12.16 9.19
C ASP A 67 5.19 -11.37 10.51
N PRO A 68 5.64 -11.96 11.63
CA PRO A 68 5.67 -11.29 12.93
C PRO A 68 6.72 -10.17 13.01
N LEU A 69 7.64 -10.08 12.04
CA LEU A 69 8.64 -9.03 11.95
C LEU A 69 8.13 -7.80 11.20
N CYS A 70 6.92 -7.86 10.64
CA CYS A 70 6.31 -6.72 9.96
C CYS A 70 6.01 -5.60 10.97
N PRO A 71 6.61 -4.41 10.83
CA PRO A 71 6.40 -3.31 11.77
C PRO A 71 5.04 -2.60 11.57
N LEU A 72 4.34 -2.91 10.48
CA LEU A 72 3.03 -2.35 10.15
C LEU A 72 1.97 -2.89 11.10
N ILE A 73 1.39 -2.02 11.93
CA ILE A 73 0.41 -2.39 12.96
C ILE A 73 -1.03 -2.13 12.52
N SER A 74 -1.25 -1.18 11.62
CA SER A 74 -2.58 -0.80 11.16
C SER A 74 -2.61 -0.47 9.66
N VAL A 75 -3.66 -0.90 8.96
CA VAL A 75 -3.96 -0.58 7.57
C VAL A 75 -5.18 0.33 7.54
N GLY A 76 -4.98 1.61 7.23
CA GLY A 76 -6.06 2.59 7.20
C GLY A 76 -6.65 2.80 5.81
N THR A 77 -5.79 2.97 4.80
CA THR A 77 -6.21 3.29 3.43
C THR A 77 -5.40 2.49 2.44
N VAL A 78 -6.05 1.98 1.40
CA VAL A 78 -5.42 1.27 0.29
C VAL A 78 -5.73 2.02 -1.00
N ILE A 79 -4.70 2.28 -1.78
CA ILE A 79 -4.78 3.03 -3.03
C ILE A 79 -4.37 2.09 -4.14
N THR A 80 -5.29 1.89 -5.06
CA THR A 80 -5.12 1.10 -6.28
C THR A 80 -4.92 2.03 -7.47
N GLU A 81 -4.59 1.50 -8.64
CA GLU A 81 -4.48 2.29 -9.88
C GLU A 81 -5.77 3.04 -10.24
N GLU A 82 -6.94 2.46 -9.92
CA GLU A 82 -8.24 3.01 -10.30
C GLU A 82 -8.95 3.73 -9.12
N ASN A 83 -8.77 3.25 -7.88
CA ASN A 83 -9.59 3.67 -6.74
C ASN A 83 -8.80 3.79 -5.42
N ILE A 84 -9.23 4.70 -4.54
CA ILE A 84 -8.83 4.77 -3.13
C ILE A 84 -9.91 4.13 -2.27
N PHE A 85 -9.48 3.20 -1.43
CA PHE A 85 -10.32 2.47 -0.50
C PHE A 85 -9.91 2.79 0.94
N GLY A 86 -10.87 3.12 1.80
CA GLY A 86 -10.70 3.15 3.24
C GLY A 86 -11.01 1.79 3.84
N ASN A 87 -10.16 1.31 4.75
CA ASN A 87 -10.46 0.13 5.54
C ASN A 87 -11.61 0.48 6.50
N ILE A 88 -12.69 -0.32 6.47
CA ILE A 88 -13.84 -0.19 7.38
C ILE A 88 -14.04 -1.43 8.25
N GLN A 89 -13.07 -2.35 8.23
CA GLN A 89 -13.08 -3.56 9.05
C GLN A 89 -12.83 -3.21 10.52
N SER A 90 -13.31 -4.06 11.43
CA SER A 90 -13.04 -3.92 12.87
C SER A 90 -11.59 -4.23 13.25
N TYR A 91 -10.80 -4.76 12.30
CA TYR A 91 -9.41 -5.13 12.49
C TYR A 91 -8.54 -4.27 11.58
N ASP A 92 -7.45 -3.76 12.14
CA ASP A 92 -6.51 -2.92 11.41
C ASP A 92 -5.19 -3.65 11.10
N HIS A 93 -4.87 -4.72 11.81
CA HIS A 93 -3.59 -5.42 11.63
C HIS A 93 -3.52 -6.10 10.25
N PRO A 94 -2.41 -5.96 9.49
CA PRO A 94 -2.30 -6.50 8.12
C PRO A 94 -2.59 -8.00 8.02
N SER A 95 -2.24 -8.79 9.05
CA SER A 95 -2.54 -10.23 9.07
C SER A 95 -4.04 -10.53 9.18
N GLN A 96 -4.80 -9.65 9.84
CA GLN A 96 -6.24 -9.82 10.07
C GLN A 96 -7.10 -9.15 8.99
N VAL A 97 -6.57 -8.11 8.35
CA VAL A 97 -7.24 -7.39 7.27
C VAL A 97 -7.39 -8.27 6.03
N ASN A 98 -8.61 -8.34 5.49
CA ASN A 98 -8.85 -9.02 4.23
C ASN A 98 -8.71 -8.04 3.06
N PHE A 99 -7.69 -8.21 2.21
CA PHE A 99 -7.41 -7.41 1.01
C PHE A 99 -8.34 -7.72 -0.18
N ASN A 100 -9.57 -8.16 0.07
CA ASN A 100 -10.55 -8.34 -0.98
C ASN A 100 -11.28 -7.02 -1.28
N PHE A 101 -10.94 -6.40 -2.40
CA PHE A 101 -11.51 -5.12 -2.84
C PHE A 101 -12.89 -5.25 -3.51
N GLU A 102 -13.33 -6.47 -3.85
CA GLU A 102 -14.65 -6.69 -4.46
C GLU A 102 -15.80 -6.58 -3.44
N VAL A 103 -15.48 -6.81 -2.16
CA VAL A 103 -16.46 -6.82 -1.07
C VAL A 103 -16.49 -5.45 -0.40
N SER A 104 -17.54 -4.69 -0.68
CA SER A 104 -17.77 -3.34 -0.14
C SER A 104 -17.91 -3.27 1.38
N ALA A 105 -18.05 -4.41 2.07
CA ALA A 105 -18.06 -4.50 3.54
C ALA A 105 -16.65 -4.45 4.17
N TYR A 106 -15.60 -4.70 3.40
CA TYR A 106 -14.22 -4.64 3.89
C TYR A 106 -13.55 -3.31 3.55
N PHE A 107 -13.79 -2.83 2.33
CA PHE A 107 -13.19 -1.62 1.80
C PHE A 107 -14.27 -0.70 1.23
N LYS A 108 -14.35 0.50 1.79
CA LYS A 108 -15.24 1.54 1.26
C LYS A 108 -14.46 2.41 0.29
N MET A 109 -14.93 2.49 -0.96
CA MET A 109 -14.38 3.44 -1.92
C MET A 109 -14.58 4.87 -1.41
N LEU A 110 -13.48 5.60 -1.22
CA LEU A 110 -13.47 6.98 -0.74
C LEU A 110 -13.39 7.97 -1.90
N LEU A 111 -12.57 7.66 -2.92
CA LEU A 111 -12.44 8.41 -4.17
C LEU A 111 -12.07 7.47 -5.31
N THR A 112 -12.58 7.75 -6.50
CA THR A 112 -12.02 7.19 -7.75
C THR A 112 -10.79 8.02 -8.11
N VAL A 113 -9.61 7.42 -8.11
CA VAL A 113 -8.41 8.13 -8.52
C VAL A 113 -8.46 8.17 -10.03
N TRP A 114 -8.71 9.34 -10.59
CA TRP A 114 -8.51 9.58 -12.02
C TRP A 114 -7.00 9.61 -12.29
N CYS A 115 -6.33 8.46 -12.20
CA CYS A 115 -4.94 8.31 -12.61
C CYS A 115 -4.91 7.51 -13.92
N TYR A 116 -5.06 8.25 -15.02
CA TYR A 116 -4.38 7.99 -16.29
C TYR A 116 -4.56 6.58 -16.91
N ARG A 117 -5.78 6.22 -17.28
CA ARG A 117 -6.01 5.05 -18.16
C ARG A 117 -5.58 5.40 -19.60
N ARG A 118 -4.37 4.96 -19.97
CA ARG A 118 -3.84 4.61 -21.32
C ARG A 118 -3.95 5.67 -22.44
N ASN A 119 -2.79 6.08 -22.99
CA ASN A 119 -2.54 6.74 -24.30
C ASN A 119 -2.46 8.29 -24.40
N CYS A 120 -1.65 8.98 -23.60
CA CYS A 120 -1.22 10.35 -23.94
C CYS A 120 0.28 10.58 -23.70
N TRP A 121 1.13 9.86 -24.43
CA TRP A 121 2.50 10.27 -24.76
C TRP A 121 2.77 9.89 -26.23
N LEU A 122 2.08 10.57 -27.15
CA LEU A 122 2.51 10.77 -28.55
C LEU A 122 2.29 12.24 -28.88
#